data_AF-A0A015IDL9-F1
#
_entry.id   AF-A0A015IDL9-F1
#
_cell.length_a   1.000
_cell.length_b   1.000
_cell.length_c   1.000
_cell.angle_alpha   90.00
_cell.angle_beta   90.00
_cell.angle_gamma   90.00
#
_symmetry.space_group_name_H-M   'P 1'
#
loop_
_entity.id
_entity.type
_entity.pdbx_description
1 polymer ?
#
loop_
_entity_poly.entity_id
_entity_poly.type
_entity_poly.pdbx_seq_one_letter_code
_entity_poly.pdbx_strand_id
1 'polypeptide(L)'
;MKEIIYLPSISTLKSYINDNDQCLGWQDKITYRILENLTINNIWEYGQVGFFSHDSFKIQKGLLWNQCKNCYVGYLDFENEIQDYEAFALQCKLEIKSTNSLPNLSISSEQKYDLATQVHQIVWHSITYNFSYPISYYEINNMKAYNLNTLIFSLAAKLECIGIHIIALICDGAEGNRIHIKSFD
;
A
#
# COMPACT_ATOMS: atom_id res chain seq x y z
N MET A 1 -19.46 41.73 17.24
CA MET A 1 -20.12 40.67 16.45
C MET A 1 -19.45 39.36 16.81
N LYS A 2 -20.22 38.32 17.15
CA LYS A 2 -19.66 36.96 17.20
C LYS A 2 -19.73 36.41 15.77
N GLU A 3 -18.58 36.07 15.20
CA GLU A 3 -18.53 35.33 13.94
C GLU A 3 -19.11 33.92 14.17
N ILE A 4 -20.18 33.61 13.47
CA ILE A 4 -20.77 32.27 13.44
C ILE A 4 -20.20 31.58 12.20
N ILE A 5 -19.42 30.52 12.42
CA ILE A 5 -18.88 29.69 11.35
C ILE A 5 -19.89 28.59 11.05
N TYR A 6 -20.36 28.53 9.81
CA TYR A 6 -21.24 27.45 9.34
C TYR A 6 -20.39 26.28 8.83
N LEU A 7 -20.47 25.15 9.51
CA LEU A 7 -19.79 23.92 9.11
C LEU A 7 -20.78 22.96 8.43
N PRO A 8 -20.30 22.12 7.49
CA PRO A 8 -21.13 21.07 6.89
C PRO A 8 -21.64 20.08 7.93
N SER A 9 -22.74 19.41 7.61
CA SER A 9 -23.27 18.34 8.46
C SER A 9 -22.36 17.11 8.44
N ILE A 10 -22.45 16.27 9.48
CA ILE A 10 -21.67 15.02 9.59
C ILE A 10 -21.94 14.08 8.41
N SER A 11 -23.18 14.00 7.92
CA SER A 11 -23.51 13.16 6.76
C SER A 11 -22.84 13.67 5.49
N THR A 12 -22.81 14.98 5.29
CA THR A 12 -22.11 15.62 4.17
C THR A 12 -20.62 15.31 4.23
N LEU A 13 -20.00 15.43 5.41
CA LEU A 13 -18.58 15.10 5.59
C LEU A 13 -18.29 13.62 5.31
N LYS A 14 -19.14 12.70 5.78
CA LYS A 14 -18.99 11.26 5.49
C LYS A 14 -19.05 10.95 4.00
N SER A 15 -19.92 11.63 3.26
CA SER A 15 -19.99 11.50 1.79
C SER A 15 -18.65 11.87 1.15
N TYR A 16 -18.11 13.04 1.49
CA TYR A 16 -16.84 13.51 0.93
C TYR A 16 -15.65 12.61 1.29
N ILE A 17 -15.65 12.01 2.48
CA ILE A 17 -14.62 11.07 2.91
C ILE A 17 -14.71 9.77 2.11
N ASN A 18 -15.94 9.25 1.91
CA ASN A 18 -16.18 8.00 1.20
C ASN A 18 -15.95 8.09 -0.31
N ASP A 19 -15.94 9.30 -0.89
CA ASP A 19 -15.63 9.51 -2.31
C ASP A 19 -14.18 9.09 -2.66
N ASN A 20 -13.29 8.98 -1.67
CA ASN A 20 -11.91 8.56 -1.88
C ASN A 20 -11.64 7.18 -1.27
N ASP A 21 -11.61 6.16 -2.13
CA ASP A 21 -11.07 4.85 -1.77
C ASP A 21 -9.55 4.94 -1.54
N GLN A 22 -9.11 4.30 -0.45
CA GLN A 22 -7.71 3.98 -0.19
C GLN A 22 -7.46 2.52 -0.61
N CYS A 23 -6.48 2.30 -1.49
CA CYS A 23 -6.14 0.98 -2.03
C CYS A 23 -4.80 0.49 -1.48
N LEU A 24 -4.67 -0.80 -1.19
CA LEU A 24 -3.42 -1.39 -0.72
C LEU A 24 -2.28 -1.20 -1.73
N GLY A 25 -1.06 -1.10 -1.21
CA GLY A 25 0.16 -0.89 -1.98
C GLY A 25 0.49 0.58 -2.24
N TRP A 26 0.92 0.86 -3.47
CA TRP A 26 1.40 2.19 -3.89
C TRP A 26 0.28 3.23 -3.97
N GLN A 27 0.52 4.42 -3.41
CA GLN A 27 -0.46 5.50 -3.35
C GLN A 27 -0.23 6.58 -4.41
N ASP A 28 -0.78 6.40 -5.62
CA ASP A 28 -0.64 7.37 -6.71
C ASP A 28 -1.08 8.79 -6.32
N LYS A 29 -2.20 8.91 -5.58
CA LYS A 29 -2.74 10.20 -5.11
C LYS A 29 -1.74 10.95 -4.22
N ILE A 30 -0.95 10.22 -3.43
CA ILE A 30 0.07 10.82 -2.57
C ILE A 30 1.25 11.29 -3.42
N THR A 31 1.66 10.51 -4.40
CA THR A 31 2.73 10.88 -5.35
C THR A 31 2.38 12.16 -6.11
N TYR A 32 1.15 12.29 -6.60
CA TYR A 32 0.69 13.54 -7.23
C TYR A 32 0.73 14.73 -6.25
N ARG A 33 0.31 14.53 -5.00
CA ARG A 33 0.40 15.57 -3.97
C ARG A 33 1.84 15.96 -3.64
N ILE A 34 2.79 15.03 -3.69
CA ILE A 34 4.21 15.35 -3.52
C ILE A 34 4.64 16.32 -4.64
N LEU A 35 4.35 15.97 -5.90
CA LEU A 35 4.68 16.81 -7.06
C LEU A 35 4.03 18.20 -7.01
N GLU A 36 2.75 18.27 -6.65
CA GLU A 36 2.04 19.54 -6.47
C GLU A 36 2.72 20.39 -5.39
N ASN A 37 3.08 19.80 -4.25
CA ASN A 37 3.74 20.53 -3.17
C ASN A 37 5.15 20.97 -3.55
N LEU A 38 5.91 20.15 -4.28
CA LEU A 38 7.22 20.53 -4.81
C LEU A 38 7.10 21.73 -5.76
N THR A 39 6.08 21.72 -6.62
CA THR A 39 5.80 22.80 -7.58
C THR A 39 5.37 24.09 -6.86
N ILE A 40 4.41 24.00 -5.93
CA ILE A 40 3.88 25.15 -5.17
C ILE A 40 4.99 25.83 -4.37
N ASN A 41 5.91 25.05 -3.79
CA ASN A 41 7.02 25.56 -2.99
C ASN A 41 8.25 25.95 -3.84
N ASN A 42 8.17 25.89 -5.17
CA ASN A 42 9.28 26.15 -6.10
C ASN A 42 10.55 25.36 -5.73
N ILE A 43 10.39 24.07 -5.40
CA ILE A 43 11.51 23.21 -5.01
C ILE A 43 12.17 22.64 -6.27
N TRP A 44 13.41 23.07 -6.49
CA TRP A 44 14.25 22.63 -7.60
C TRP A 44 14.72 21.18 -7.42
N GLU A 45 15.24 20.57 -8.49
CA GLU A 45 15.67 19.16 -8.52
C GLU A 45 16.61 18.78 -7.37
N TYR A 46 17.55 19.65 -6.98
CA TYR A 46 18.46 19.39 -5.85
C TYR A 46 17.74 19.28 -4.48
N GLY A 47 16.51 19.78 -4.37
CA GLY A 47 15.66 19.67 -3.19
C GLY A 47 14.69 18.49 -3.24
N GLN A 48 14.65 17.74 -4.35
CA GLN A 48 13.79 16.56 -4.54
C GLN A 48 14.51 15.29 -4.07
N VAL A 49 15.16 15.40 -2.90
CA VAL A 49 15.96 14.32 -2.31
C VAL A 49 15.36 13.97 -0.95
N GLY A 50 15.24 12.68 -0.69
CA GLY A 50 14.70 12.19 0.56
C GLY A 50 15.18 10.80 0.96
N PHE A 51 14.59 10.29 2.02
CA PHE A 51 14.85 8.96 2.54
C PHE A 51 13.53 8.24 2.84
N PHE A 52 13.57 6.92 2.83
CA PHE A 52 12.46 6.11 3.29
C PHE A 52 12.60 5.81 4.77
N SER A 53 11.49 5.84 5.49
CA SER A 53 11.34 5.17 6.77
C SER A 53 10.26 4.11 6.64
N HIS A 54 10.48 2.93 7.21
CA HIS A 54 9.45 1.90 7.21
C HIS A 54 9.34 1.18 8.54
N ASP A 55 8.11 0.78 8.88
CA ASP A 55 7.80 0.04 10.10
C ASP A 55 6.51 -0.79 9.91
N SER A 56 6.35 -1.80 10.77
CA SER A 56 5.17 -2.67 10.83
C SER A 56 4.41 -2.47 12.14
N PHE A 57 3.10 -2.31 12.08
CA PHE A 57 2.25 -2.33 13.27
C PHE A 57 1.26 -3.49 13.23
N LYS A 58 0.97 -4.07 14.40
CA LYS A 58 0.05 -5.20 14.53
C LYS A 58 -1.40 -4.75 14.36
N ILE A 59 -2.18 -5.55 13.64
CA ILE A 59 -3.62 -5.36 13.46
C ILE A 59 -4.39 -6.50 14.14
N GLN A 60 -5.64 -6.21 14.53
CA GLN A 60 -6.51 -7.23 15.10
C GLN A 60 -6.93 -8.21 14.00
N LYS A 61 -6.74 -9.51 14.25
CA LYS A 61 -7.23 -10.54 13.34
C LYS A 61 -8.75 -10.56 13.37
N GLY A 62 -9.38 -10.32 12.23
CA GLY A 62 -10.84 -10.32 12.11
C GLY A 62 -11.31 -10.01 10.70
N LEU A 63 -12.53 -10.44 10.37
CA LEU A 63 -13.24 -10.06 9.16
C LEU A 63 -14.13 -8.86 9.48
N LEU A 64 -13.97 -7.77 8.75
CA LEU A 64 -14.81 -6.58 8.82
C LEU A 64 -15.83 -6.61 7.67
N TRP A 65 -17.10 -6.41 7.93
CA TRP A 65 -18.06 -6.19 6.84
C TRP A 65 -18.01 -4.73 6.36
N ASN A 66 -17.60 -4.52 5.11
CA ASN A 66 -17.68 -3.21 4.47
C ASN A 66 -19.03 -3.07 3.78
N GLN A 67 -19.92 -2.27 4.37
CA GLN A 67 -21.26 -2.04 3.85
C GLN A 67 -21.27 -1.28 2.51
N CYS A 68 -20.31 -0.38 2.27
CA CYS A 68 -20.26 0.40 1.03
C CYS A 68 -19.88 -0.46 -0.17
N LYS A 69 -18.94 -1.40 0.02
CA LYS A 69 -18.50 -2.37 -1.00
C LYS A 69 -19.30 -3.67 -0.97
N ASN A 70 -20.19 -3.82 0.01
CA ASN A 70 -21.00 -5.01 0.25
C ASN A 70 -20.15 -6.31 0.25
N CYS A 71 -19.01 -6.27 0.95
CA CYS A 71 -18.09 -7.40 1.02
C CYS A 71 -17.44 -7.51 2.41
N TYR A 72 -17.02 -8.73 2.78
CA TYR A 72 -16.15 -8.92 3.93
C TYR A 72 -14.74 -8.52 3.55
N VAL A 73 -14.20 -7.55 4.28
CA VAL A 73 -12.82 -7.10 4.26
C VAL A 73 -12.12 -7.79 5.41
N GLY A 74 -11.43 -8.89 5.10
CA GLY A 74 -10.40 -9.46 5.98
C GLY A 74 -9.05 -9.03 5.46
N TYR A 75 -8.11 -8.80 6.38
CA TYR A 75 -6.73 -8.51 5.99
C TYR A 75 -6.09 -9.82 5.54
N LEU A 76 -5.78 -9.96 4.25
CA LEU A 76 -5.12 -11.14 3.68
C LEU A 76 -3.64 -10.81 3.44
N ASP A 77 -2.75 -11.77 3.71
CA ASP A 77 -1.32 -11.58 3.43
C ASP A 77 -1.05 -11.57 1.92
N PHE A 78 -0.37 -10.54 1.42
CA PHE A 78 -0.06 -10.36 0.00
C PHE A 78 1.17 -11.20 -0.39
N GLU A 79 1.01 -12.51 -0.56
CA GLU A 79 1.94 -13.30 -1.38
C GLU A 79 1.44 -13.33 -2.85
N ASN A 80 1.64 -12.20 -3.55
CA ASN A 80 1.58 -12.04 -5.03
C ASN A 80 0.19 -12.14 -5.73
N GLU A 81 -0.66 -11.14 -5.51
CA GLU A 81 -2.09 -11.15 -5.90
C GLU A 81 -2.45 -10.98 -7.39
N ILE A 82 -1.58 -10.49 -8.29
CA ILE A 82 -2.00 -10.16 -9.67
C ILE A 82 -2.38 -11.43 -10.47
N GLN A 83 -1.64 -12.52 -10.29
CA GLN A 83 -1.89 -13.78 -11.01
C GLN A 83 -3.12 -14.53 -10.46
N ASP A 84 -3.39 -14.42 -9.16
CA ASP A 84 -4.49 -15.13 -8.51
C ASP A 84 -5.82 -14.38 -8.61
N TYR A 85 -5.81 -13.04 -8.67
CA TYR A 85 -7.03 -12.28 -9.00
C TYR A 85 -7.48 -12.55 -10.43
N GLU A 86 -6.52 -12.66 -11.36
CA GLU A 86 -6.80 -13.07 -12.72
C GLU A 86 -7.31 -14.51 -12.76
N ALA A 87 -6.70 -15.45 -12.03
CA ALA A 87 -7.14 -16.85 -11.97
C ALA A 87 -8.53 -17.01 -11.34
N PHE A 88 -8.81 -16.33 -10.23
CA PHE A 88 -10.11 -16.33 -9.55
C PHE A 88 -11.19 -15.65 -10.41
N ALA A 89 -10.90 -14.50 -11.01
CA ALA A 89 -11.84 -13.84 -11.93
C ALA A 89 -12.10 -14.68 -13.18
N LEU A 90 -11.10 -15.43 -13.67
CA LEU A 90 -11.28 -16.41 -14.76
C LEU A 90 -12.19 -17.55 -14.31
N GLN A 91 -11.98 -18.08 -13.11
CA GLN A 91 -12.77 -19.16 -12.54
C GLN A 91 -14.24 -18.74 -12.31
N CYS A 92 -14.49 -17.55 -11.76
CA CYS A 92 -15.85 -17.02 -11.65
C CYS A 92 -16.50 -16.83 -13.04
N LYS A 93 -15.76 -16.35 -14.04
CA LYS A 93 -16.26 -16.24 -15.42
C LYS A 93 -16.58 -17.60 -16.03
N LEU A 94 -15.79 -18.62 -15.70
CA LEU A 94 -16.01 -19.99 -16.17
C LEU A 94 -17.22 -20.63 -15.48
N GLU A 95 -17.39 -20.45 -14.17
CA GLU A 95 -18.56 -20.94 -13.41
C GLU A 95 -19.87 -20.30 -13.88
N ILE A 96 -19.85 -19.01 -14.25
CA ILE A 96 -21.00 -18.32 -14.84
C ILE A 96 -21.30 -18.82 -16.26
N LYS A 97 -20.29 -19.22 -17.02
CA LYS A 97 -20.42 -19.73 -18.41
C LYS A 97 -20.69 -21.24 -18.48
N SER A 98 -20.31 -22.00 -17.47
CA SER A 98 -20.42 -23.46 -17.44
C SER A 98 -21.79 -23.90 -16.97
N THR A 99 -22.81 -23.64 -17.79
CA THR A 99 -23.93 -24.57 -17.91
C THR A 99 -23.57 -25.78 -18.78
N ASN A 100 -22.38 -25.84 -19.41
CA ASN A 100 -21.93 -27.01 -20.17
C ASN A 100 -20.41 -27.26 -20.09
N SER A 101 -20.07 -28.51 -19.74
CA SER A 101 -18.78 -29.21 -19.84
C SER A 101 -17.57 -28.70 -19.04
N LEU A 102 -17.07 -29.57 -18.16
CA LEU A 102 -15.88 -29.44 -17.31
C LEU A 102 -14.63 -29.95 -18.06
N PRO A 103 -13.53 -29.18 -18.18
CA PRO A 103 -12.21 -29.75 -18.37
C PRO A 103 -11.47 -29.80 -17.02
N ASN A 104 -10.91 -30.96 -16.72
CA ASN A 104 -10.05 -31.20 -15.56
C ASN A 104 -8.87 -30.22 -15.56
N LEU A 105 -8.85 -29.29 -14.61
CA LEU A 105 -7.68 -28.49 -14.29
C LEU A 105 -7.04 -29.08 -13.04
N SER A 106 -5.84 -29.63 -13.19
CA SER A 106 -4.97 -30.01 -12.09
C SER A 106 -4.65 -28.76 -11.26
N ILE A 107 -5.36 -28.60 -10.13
CA ILE A 107 -5.09 -27.57 -9.12
C ILE A 107 -3.73 -27.93 -8.50
N SER A 108 -2.65 -27.38 -9.05
CA SER A 108 -1.33 -27.49 -8.45
C SER A 108 -1.17 -26.42 -7.38
N SER A 109 -0.70 -26.88 -6.21
CA SER A 109 -0.30 -26.17 -4.99
C SER A 109 -1.40 -25.51 -4.16
N GLU A 110 -1.69 -26.15 -3.02
CA GLU A 110 -2.28 -25.54 -1.83
C GLU A 110 -1.49 -24.28 -1.42
N GLN A 111 -1.92 -23.10 -1.85
CA GLN A 111 -1.52 -21.87 -1.19
C GLN A 111 -2.52 -21.59 -0.07
N LYS A 112 -2.07 -21.80 1.17
CA LYS A 112 -2.82 -21.42 2.37
C LYS A 112 -2.72 -19.91 2.52
N TYR A 113 -3.78 -19.20 2.13
CA TYR A 113 -3.93 -17.79 2.47
C TYR A 113 -4.03 -17.64 3.98
N ASP A 114 -3.03 -16.99 4.59
CA ASP A 114 -3.08 -16.63 6.01
C ASP A 114 -3.64 -15.21 6.18
N LEU A 115 -4.36 -14.99 7.27
CA LEU A 115 -4.81 -13.65 7.66
C LEU A 115 -3.59 -12.78 7.98
N ALA A 116 -3.49 -11.61 7.36
CA ALA A 116 -2.49 -10.62 7.70
C ALA A 116 -2.64 -10.21 9.17
N THR A 117 -1.50 -10.09 9.84
CA THR A 117 -1.42 -9.81 11.27
C THR A 117 -0.78 -8.46 11.55
N GLN A 118 -0.19 -7.86 10.53
CA GLN A 118 0.50 -6.60 10.58
C GLN A 118 0.23 -5.79 9.31
N VAL A 119 0.35 -4.48 9.40
CA VAL A 119 0.42 -3.58 8.25
C VAL A 119 1.80 -2.98 8.23
N HIS A 120 2.49 -3.13 7.10
CA HIS A 120 3.75 -2.50 6.81
C HIS A 120 3.53 -1.17 6.12
N GLN A 121 4.08 -0.09 6.67
CA GLN A 121 3.97 1.24 6.10
C GLN A 121 5.35 1.77 5.71
N ILE A 122 5.42 2.38 4.52
CA ILE A 122 6.61 3.06 4.03
C ILE A 122 6.26 4.52 3.80
N VAL A 123 7.05 5.38 4.43
CA VAL A 123 6.91 6.83 4.39
C VAL A 123 8.17 7.41 3.79
N TRP A 124 8.02 8.37 2.89
CA TRP A 124 9.13 9.17 2.43
C TRP A 124 9.19 10.49 3.15
N HIS A 125 10.41 10.91 3.43
CA HIS A 125 10.75 12.15 4.10
C HIS A 125 11.68 12.95 3.20
N SER A 126 11.41 14.24 3.04
CA SER A 126 12.42 15.11 2.44
C SER A 126 13.53 15.40 3.44
N ILE A 127 14.73 15.53 2.90
CA ILE A 127 15.91 15.92 3.67
C ILE A 127 16.02 17.44 3.76
N THR A 128 15.60 18.14 2.71
CA THR A 128 15.77 19.59 2.60
C THR A 128 14.62 20.37 3.23
N TYR A 129 13.46 19.74 3.40
CA TYR A 129 12.26 20.38 3.91
C TYR A 129 11.48 19.45 4.86
N ASN A 130 10.72 20.05 5.77
CA ASN A 130 9.94 19.32 6.77
C ASN A 130 8.59 18.84 6.21
N PHE A 131 8.63 17.94 5.23
CA PHE A 131 7.45 17.23 4.74
C PHE A 131 7.70 15.73 4.64
N SER A 132 6.64 14.98 4.92
CA SER A 132 6.66 13.53 4.93
C SER A 132 5.36 13.01 4.35
N TYR A 133 5.44 11.97 3.53
CA TYR A 133 4.30 11.43 2.82
C TYR A 133 4.27 9.90 2.89
N PRO A 134 3.14 9.30 3.30
CA PRO A 134 2.98 7.85 3.29
C PRO A 134 2.79 7.38 1.84
N ILE A 135 3.79 6.70 1.29
CA ILE A 135 3.78 6.31 -0.13
C ILE A 135 3.10 4.99 -0.35
N SER A 136 3.24 4.07 0.61
CA SER A 136 2.68 2.74 0.45
C SER A 136 2.39 2.09 1.78
N TYR A 137 1.36 1.26 1.77
CA TYR A 137 1.01 0.40 2.88
C TYR A 137 0.66 -0.99 2.37
N TYR A 138 1.11 -2.02 3.07
CA TYR A 138 0.93 -3.41 2.69
C TYR A 138 0.46 -4.19 3.90
N GLU A 139 -0.47 -5.12 3.69
CA GLU A 139 -0.90 -6.05 4.73
C GLU A 139 -0.01 -7.29 4.66
N ILE A 140 0.55 -7.69 5.81
CA ILE A 140 1.53 -8.76 5.91
C ILE A 140 1.25 -9.67 7.12
N ASN A 141 1.54 -10.97 7.01
CA ASN A 141 1.59 -11.88 8.16
C ASN A 141 3.03 -12.08 8.63
N ASN A 142 3.97 -12.29 7.69
CA ASN A 142 5.38 -12.47 8.01
C ASN A 142 6.30 -11.96 6.88
N MET A 143 6.95 -10.81 7.08
CA MET A 143 7.74 -10.21 6.01
C MET A 143 9.12 -10.86 5.89
N LYS A 144 9.36 -11.58 4.79
CA LYS A 144 10.70 -12.06 4.43
C LYS A 144 11.55 -10.88 3.94
N ALA A 145 12.81 -10.82 4.37
CA ALA A 145 13.75 -9.75 4.01
C ALA A 145 13.91 -9.54 2.49
N TYR A 146 13.89 -10.62 1.70
CA TYR A 146 13.98 -10.55 0.23
C TYR A 146 12.79 -9.84 -0.42
N ASN A 147 11.56 -10.09 0.06
CA ASN A 147 10.36 -9.45 -0.47
C ASN A 147 10.37 -7.95 -0.15
N LEU A 148 10.84 -7.59 1.04
CA LEU A 148 11.00 -6.20 1.46
C LEU A 148 12.02 -5.44 0.61
N ASN A 149 13.18 -6.04 0.29
CA ASN A 149 14.16 -5.44 -0.63
C ASN A 149 13.54 -5.12 -1.98
N THR A 150 12.91 -6.13 -2.59
CA THR A 150 12.33 -6.01 -3.93
C THR A 150 11.28 -4.89 -3.95
N LEU A 151 10.46 -4.84 -2.91
CA LEU A 151 9.43 -3.82 -2.75
C LEU A 151 10.05 -2.43 -2.59
N ILE A 152 11.01 -2.24 -1.68
CA ILE A 152 11.69 -0.95 -1.46
C ILE A 152 12.37 -0.45 -2.74
N PHE A 153 13.10 -1.31 -3.44
CA PHE A 153 13.75 -0.93 -4.70
C PHE A 153 12.74 -0.59 -5.79
N SER A 154 11.62 -1.32 -5.86
CA SER A 154 10.56 -0.99 -6.81
C SER A 154 9.92 0.38 -6.51
N LEU A 155 9.75 0.73 -5.23
CA LEU A 155 9.23 2.03 -4.80
C LEU A 155 10.23 3.15 -5.09
N ALA A 156 11.52 2.93 -4.80
CA ALA A 156 12.59 3.87 -5.11
C ALA A 156 12.64 4.14 -6.63
N ALA A 157 12.61 3.09 -7.45
CA ALA A 157 12.60 3.22 -8.91
C ALA A 157 11.38 4.01 -9.42
N LYS A 158 10.20 3.79 -8.84
CA LYS A 158 8.99 4.55 -9.20
C LYS A 158 9.11 6.05 -8.89
N LEU A 159 9.69 6.42 -7.75
CA LEU A 159 9.93 7.82 -7.38
C LEU A 159 11.04 8.45 -8.23
N GLU A 160 12.09 7.70 -8.53
CA GLU A 160 13.19 8.13 -9.38
C GLU A 160 12.69 8.49 -10.79
N CYS A 161 11.77 7.70 -11.35
CA CYS A 161 11.09 7.99 -12.63
C CYS A 161 10.32 9.33 -12.64
N ILE A 162 10.03 9.88 -11.47
CA ILE A 162 9.28 11.12 -11.27
C ILE A 162 10.21 12.26 -10.83
N GLY A 163 11.53 12.01 -10.75
CA GLY A 163 12.55 13.00 -10.36
C GLY A 163 12.79 13.11 -8.85
N ILE A 164 12.26 12.19 -8.05
CA ILE A 164 12.46 12.15 -6.60
C ILE A 164 13.54 11.13 -6.26
N HIS A 165 14.65 11.60 -5.71
CA HIS A 165 15.81 10.79 -5.38
C HIS A 165 15.77 10.27 -3.95
N ILE A 166 16.07 8.97 -3.79
CA ILE A 166 16.14 8.30 -2.49
C ILE A 166 17.59 7.99 -2.14
N ILE A 167 18.09 8.53 -1.03
CA ILE A 167 19.49 8.35 -0.64
C ILE A 167 19.70 7.47 0.59
N ALA A 168 18.64 7.22 1.36
CA ALA A 168 18.74 6.43 2.58
C ALA A 168 17.43 5.71 2.88
N LEU A 169 17.56 4.67 3.71
CA LEU A 169 16.49 3.87 4.26
C LEU A 169 16.70 3.78 5.77
N ILE A 170 15.65 4.06 6.54
CA ILE A 170 15.63 4.00 8.00
C ILE A 170 14.61 2.96 8.43
N CYS A 171 15.02 2.07 9.32
CA CYS A 171 14.17 1.03 9.88
C CYS A 171 14.53 0.76 11.34
N ASP A 172 13.66 0.03 12.03
CA ASP A 172 13.92 -0.36 13.40
C ASP A 172 15.01 -1.45 13.51
N GLY A 173 15.45 -1.70 14.74
CA GLY A 173 16.42 -2.74 15.03
C GLY A 173 15.82 -4.14 15.15
N ALA A 174 14.63 -4.44 14.62
CA ALA A 174 14.02 -5.75 14.72
C ALA A 174 14.80 -6.80 13.92
N GLU A 175 14.66 -8.08 14.30
CA GLU A 175 15.41 -9.18 13.69
C GLU A 175 15.20 -9.26 12.17
N GLY A 176 13.97 -9.11 11.69
CA GLY A 176 13.66 -9.07 10.26
C GLY A 176 14.39 -7.95 9.51
N ASN A 177 14.45 -6.76 10.11
CA ASN A 177 15.12 -5.59 9.54
C ASN A 177 16.65 -5.71 9.59
N ARG A 178 17.21 -6.38 10.61
CA ARG A 178 18.66 -6.69 10.64
C ARG A 178 19.06 -7.68 9.54
N ILE A 179 18.23 -8.67 9.25
CA ILE A 179 18.46 -9.62 8.14
C ILE A 179 18.36 -8.87 6.80
N HIS A 180 17.38 -7.96 6.67
CA HIS A 180 17.24 -7.07 5.52
C HIS A 180 18.51 -6.23 5.29
N ILE A 181 19.03 -5.53 6.30
CA ILE A 181 20.27 -4.74 6.16
C ILE A 181 21.46 -5.61 5.73
N LYS A 182 21.60 -6.82 6.29
CA LYS A 182 22.68 -7.74 5.92
C LYS A 182 22.56 -8.33 4.53
N SER A 183 21.38 -8.25 3.90
CA SER A 183 21.16 -8.78 2.55
C SER A 183 21.61 -7.82 1.44
N PHE A 184 22.07 -6.62 1.78
CA PHE A 184 22.68 -5.68 0.84
C PHE A 184 24.19 -5.87 0.68
N ASP A 185 24.83 -6.62 1.59
CA ASP A 185 26.24 -7.04 1.50
C ASP A 185 26.39 -8.26 0.56
#